data_AF-A0AAD9UPV0-F1
#
_entry.id   AF-A0AAD9UPV0-F1
#
_cell.length_a   1.000
_cell.length_b   1.000
_cell.length_c   1.000
_cell.angle_alpha   90.00
_cell.angle_beta   90.00
_cell.angle_gamma   90.00
#
_symmetry.space_group_name_H-M   'P 1'
#
loop_
_entity.id
_entity.type
_entity.pdbx_description
1 polymer ?
#
loop_
_entity_poly.entity_id
_entity_poly.type
_entity_poly.pdbx_seq_one_letter_code
_entity_poly.pdbx_strand_id
1 'polypeptide(L)'
;MSSLKITVLGAGQDVGRSCIVATFPSRRIMLDCGAHCGFLDHRRYPALQLLGNVKDYDAHVAILSSRQGEQDACSSDQDEDLDPFMQNAAEKDASKRSKAREERFLMACKKQAMKKTLENVTSTVDCAIMSHFHMDHVGALPFYTEHIGYRGPIYMTFPTRGLSPILLRDCAQVSANRAKGQDPSRNVSILLNRNVKQAPISEEQLQELDPWSFTIDNVAKSFTRAIPMQLRATHNVSRVNITPYYAGHVLGASVVHVECDGLSLVYTGLLDFAQQCGSRGL
;
A
#
# COMPACT_ATOMS: atom_id res chain seq x y z
N MET A 1 0.80 11.70 -33.36
CA MET A 1 -0.43 11.65 -32.55
C MET A 1 -0.02 11.71 -31.09
N SER A 2 -0.46 12.71 -30.32
CA SER A 2 -0.36 12.68 -28.86
C SER A 2 -1.27 11.56 -28.35
N SER A 3 -0.70 10.59 -27.64
CA SER A 3 -1.47 9.46 -27.09
C SER A 3 -1.44 9.49 -25.58
N LEU A 4 -2.61 9.27 -24.97
CA LEU A 4 -2.78 9.02 -23.54
C LEU A 4 -2.92 7.53 -23.33
N LYS A 5 -2.06 6.94 -22.49
CA LYS A 5 -2.14 5.52 -22.10
C LYS A 5 -2.59 5.43 -20.65
N ILE A 6 -3.64 4.65 -20.41
CA ILE A 6 -4.11 4.32 -19.07
C ILE A 6 -3.68 2.90 -18.73
N THR A 7 -2.98 2.75 -17.60
CA THR A 7 -2.59 1.45 -17.05
C THR A 7 -3.26 1.29 -15.68
N VAL A 8 -4.10 0.28 -15.53
CA VAL A 8 -4.77 -0.03 -14.26
C VAL A 8 -3.88 -0.99 -13.47
N LEU A 9 -3.40 -0.56 -12.30
CA LEU A 9 -2.55 -1.35 -11.40
C LEU A 9 -3.35 -2.02 -10.28
N GLY A 10 -4.55 -1.53 -9.99
CA GLY A 10 -5.49 -2.10 -9.03
C GLY A 10 -6.89 -1.51 -9.21
N ALA A 11 -7.89 -2.12 -8.56
CA ALA A 11 -9.32 -1.90 -8.79
C ALA A 11 -9.83 -2.19 -10.23
N GLY A 12 -9.06 -2.92 -11.04
CA GLY A 12 -9.51 -3.40 -12.35
C GLY A 12 -10.31 -4.69 -12.21
N GLN A 13 -11.63 -4.62 -12.40
CA GLN A 13 -12.56 -5.75 -12.15
C GLN A 13 -12.51 -6.28 -10.71
N ASP A 14 -12.14 -5.42 -9.76
CA ASP A 14 -11.94 -5.76 -8.34
C ASP A 14 -12.25 -4.53 -7.48
N VAL A 15 -12.55 -4.71 -6.20
CA VAL A 15 -12.79 -3.63 -5.23
C VAL A 15 -11.63 -3.59 -4.25
N GLY A 16 -11.05 -2.41 -4.06
CA GLY A 16 -9.86 -2.24 -3.23
C GLY A 16 -8.61 -1.93 -4.05
N ARG A 17 -7.54 -1.51 -3.36
CA ARG A 17 -6.22 -1.23 -3.95
C ARG A 17 -6.25 -0.35 -5.20
N SER A 18 -7.12 0.66 -5.22
CA SER A 18 -7.28 1.59 -6.34
C SER A 18 -5.94 2.23 -6.69
N CYS A 19 -5.52 2.07 -7.94
CA CYS A 19 -4.31 2.67 -8.46
C CYS A 19 -4.34 2.63 -9.99
N ILE A 20 -4.40 3.82 -10.58
CA ILE A 20 -4.44 3.99 -12.03
C ILE A 20 -3.28 4.90 -12.43
N VAL A 21 -2.61 4.57 -13.52
CA VAL A 21 -1.47 5.34 -14.02
C VAL A 21 -1.81 5.89 -15.39
N ALA A 22 -1.89 7.21 -15.47
CA ALA A 22 -2.11 7.96 -16.71
C ALA A 22 -0.76 8.41 -17.27
N THR A 23 -0.39 7.88 -18.44
CA THR A 23 0.84 8.27 -19.15
C THR A 23 0.47 9.18 -20.31
N PHE A 24 0.71 10.47 -20.10
CA PHE A 24 0.72 11.52 -21.12
C PHE A 24 2.05 11.48 -21.90
N PRO A 25 2.15 12.17 -23.05
CA PRO A 25 3.39 12.23 -23.82
C PRO A 25 4.62 12.71 -23.02
N SER A 26 4.45 13.70 -22.14
CA SER A 26 5.55 14.27 -21.36
C SER A 26 5.57 13.88 -19.89
N ARG A 27 4.47 13.31 -19.37
CA ARG A 27 4.28 13.07 -17.92
C ARG A 27 3.56 11.76 -17.62
N ARG A 28 3.87 11.15 -16.49
CA ARG A 28 3.15 9.99 -15.95
C ARG A 28 2.64 10.29 -14.55
N ILE A 29 1.33 10.17 -14.38
CA ILE A 29 0.61 10.56 -13.16
C ILE A 29 -0.03 9.31 -12.56
N MET A 30 0.16 9.11 -11.26
CA MET A 30 -0.53 8.08 -10.49
C MET A 30 -1.79 8.68 -9.84
N LEU A 31 -2.92 8.02 -10.02
CA LEU A 31 -4.21 8.34 -9.46
C LEU A 31 -4.55 7.25 -8.44
N ASP A 32 -4.61 7.65 -7.17
CA ASP A 32 -4.72 6.78 -6.00
C ASP A 32 -3.60 5.74 -5.84
N CYS A 33 -3.40 5.35 -4.58
CA CYS A 33 -2.44 4.33 -4.16
C CYS A 33 -3.01 3.58 -2.95
N GLY A 34 -4.03 2.78 -3.23
CA GLY A 34 -4.82 2.08 -2.21
C GLY A 34 -4.26 0.73 -1.78
N ALA A 35 -4.82 0.19 -0.70
CA ALA A 35 -4.63 -1.19 -0.27
C ALA A 35 -5.95 -1.99 -0.30
N HIS A 36 -5.85 -3.30 -0.49
CA HIS A 36 -6.96 -4.23 -0.36
C HIS A 36 -6.93 -4.83 1.05
N CYS A 37 -7.82 -4.37 1.94
CA CYS A 37 -7.84 -4.74 3.35
C CYS A 37 -8.12 -6.23 3.62
N GLY A 38 -8.68 -6.95 2.64
CA GLY A 38 -8.94 -8.40 2.75
C GLY A 38 -7.71 -9.28 2.52
N PHE A 39 -6.63 -8.76 1.92
CA PHE A 39 -5.44 -9.56 1.60
C PHE A 39 -4.29 -9.28 2.57
N LEU A 40 -3.64 -10.35 3.02
CA LEU A 40 -2.44 -10.27 3.83
C LEU A 40 -1.15 -10.49 3.03
N ASP A 41 -1.26 -10.92 1.78
CA ASP A 41 -0.12 -11.23 0.92
C ASP A 41 0.20 -10.07 -0.04
N HIS A 42 1.07 -10.34 -1.02
CA HIS A 42 1.43 -9.42 -2.11
C HIS A 42 0.24 -8.82 -2.89
N ARG A 43 -0.96 -9.42 -2.85
CA ARG A 43 -2.18 -8.88 -3.49
C ARG A 43 -2.77 -7.70 -2.72
N ARG A 44 -2.30 -7.44 -1.49
CA ARG A 44 -2.71 -6.29 -0.66
C ARG A 44 -2.51 -4.97 -1.37
N TYR A 45 -1.45 -4.81 -2.16
CA TYR A 45 -1.14 -3.56 -2.84
C TYR A 45 -1.35 -3.66 -4.35
N PRO A 46 -1.35 -2.51 -5.05
CA PRO A 46 -1.43 -2.49 -6.50
C PRO A 46 -0.25 -3.24 -7.12
N ALA A 47 -0.42 -3.66 -8.38
CA ALA A 47 0.60 -4.32 -9.18
C ALA A 47 1.71 -3.35 -9.63
N LEU A 48 2.43 -2.76 -8.67
CA LEU A 48 3.45 -1.74 -8.89
C LEU A 48 4.61 -2.22 -9.78
N GLN A 49 4.86 -3.52 -9.86
CA GLN A 49 5.85 -4.10 -10.78
C GLN A 49 5.61 -3.74 -12.25
N LEU A 50 4.35 -3.44 -12.63
CA LEU A 50 4.00 -3.02 -13.99
C LEU A 50 4.45 -1.59 -14.32
N LEU A 51 4.94 -0.82 -13.34
CA LEU A 51 5.58 0.47 -13.60
C LEU A 51 6.95 0.31 -14.28
N GLY A 52 7.64 -0.80 -14.00
CA GLY A 52 8.94 -1.16 -14.56
C GLY A 52 8.84 -2.26 -15.61
N ASN A 53 9.94 -2.99 -15.82
CA ASN A 53 9.97 -4.12 -16.74
C ASN A 53 9.59 -5.43 -16.03
N VAL A 54 8.46 -6.01 -16.45
CA VAL A 54 7.91 -7.24 -15.85
C VAL A 54 8.87 -8.42 -16.00
N LYS A 55 9.61 -8.51 -17.12
CA LYS A 55 10.57 -9.61 -17.33
C LYS A 55 11.70 -9.57 -16.30
N ASP A 56 12.17 -8.38 -15.97
CA ASP A 56 13.23 -8.19 -14.98
C ASP A 56 12.71 -8.52 -13.58
N TYR A 57 11.46 -8.15 -13.28
CA TYR A 57 10.78 -8.55 -12.05
C TYR A 57 10.68 -10.07 -11.92
N ASP A 58 10.18 -10.76 -12.94
CA ASP A 58 10.02 -12.23 -12.91
C ASP A 58 11.37 -12.94 -12.77
N ALA A 59 12.41 -12.44 -13.47
CA ALA A 59 13.77 -12.95 -13.33
C ALA A 59 14.32 -12.75 -11.91
N HIS A 60 14.10 -11.58 -11.30
CA HIS A 60 14.49 -11.33 -9.92
C HIS A 60 13.75 -12.22 -8.92
N VAL A 61 12.45 -12.44 -9.11
CA VAL A 61 11.68 -13.36 -8.26
C VAL A 61 12.26 -14.76 -8.36
N ALA A 62 12.51 -15.27 -9.57
CA ALA A 62 13.05 -16.61 -9.78
C ALA A 62 14.43 -16.80 -9.12
N ILE A 63 15.33 -15.82 -9.26
CA ILE A 63 16.67 -15.84 -8.65
C ILE A 63 16.60 -15.77 -7.11
N LEU A 64 15.68 -14.98 -6.56
CA LEU A 64 15.54 -14.83 -5.11
C LEU A 64 14.88 -16.05 -4.47
N SER A 65 13.92 -16.66 -5.15
CA SER A 65 13.25 -17.88 -4.66
C SER A 65 14.17 -19.10 -4.71
N SER A 66 15.07 -19.21 -5.69
CA SER A 66 15.97 -20.37 -5.81
C SER A 66 17.04 -20.43 -4.71
N ARG A 67 17.42 -19.29 -4.13
CA ARG A 67 18.40 -19.20 -3.02
C ARG A 67 17.91 -19.82 -1.71
N GLN A 68 16.61 -20.11 -1.58
CA GLN A 68 16.04 -20.77 -0.40
C GLN A 68 16.51 -22.23 -0.27
N GLY A 69 16.67 -22.92 -1.40
CA GLY A 69 17.05 -24.34 -1.42
C GLY A 69 18.47 -24.62 -0.91
N GLU A 70 19.35 -23.62 -0.91
CA GLU A 70 20.73 -23.76 -0.41
C GLU A 70 20.84 -23.49 1.11
N GLN A 71 19.93 -22.72 1.71
CA GLN A 71 19.97 -22.39 3.15
C GLN A 71 19.21 -23.39 4.02
N ASP A 72 18.10 -23.95 3.53
CA ASP A 72 17.32 -24.93 4.30
C ASP A 72 18.03 -26.30 4.41
N ALA A 73 18.99 -26.61 3.50
CA ALA A 73 19.80 -27.83 3.55
C ALA A 73 20.83 -27.87 4.71
N CYS A 74 21.02 -26.77 5.43
CA CYS A 74 22.03 -26.64 6.49
C CYS A 74 21.44 -26.64 7.91
N SER A 75 20.12 -26.84 8.09
CA SER A 75 19.45 -26.68 9.40
C SER A 75 18.59 -27.86 9.86
N SER A 76 18.74 -29.05 9.25
CA SER A 76 18.11 -30.28 9.74
C SER A 76 19.01 -30.99 10.75
N ASP A 77 19.04 -30.57 12.01
CA ASP A 77 19.54 -31.41 13.09
C ASP A 77 18.71 -31.22 14.36
N GLN A 78 18.18 -32.36 14.81
CA GLN A 78 17.66 -32.69 16.15
C GLN A 78 16.24 -32.22 16.51
N ASP A 79 15.31 -33.18 16.54
CA ASP A 79 14.25 -33.29 17.54
C ASP A 79 13.90 -34.79 17.67
N GLU A 80 14.60 -35.50 18.57
CA GLU A 80 14.20 -36.82 19.05
C GLU A 80 13.37 -36.68 20.34
N ASP A 81 12.41 -37.60 20.50
CA ASP A 81 11.52 -37.84 21.65
C ASP A 81 10.27 -36.94 21.82
N LEU A 82 9.21 -37.23 21.04
CA LEU A 82 7.83 -36.83 21.33
C LEU A 82 6.85 -38.02 21.27
N ASP A 83 5.94 -38.03 22.25
CA ASP A 83 4.96 -39.06 22.59
C ASP A 83 4.01 -39.45 21.43
N PRO A 84 3.78 -40.75 21.12
CA PRO A 84 3.09 -41.20 19.89
C PRO A 84 1.63 -40.73 19.70
N PHE A 85 0.93 -40.33 20.77
CA PHE A 85 -0.46 -39.88 20.69
C PHE A 85 -0.61 -38.37 20.37
N MET A 86 0.46 -37.59 20.47
CA MET A 86 0.50 -36.14 20.17
C MET A 86 1.05 -35.83 18.76
N GLN A 87 1.66 -36.82 18.09
CA GLN A 87 2.32 -36.67 16.79
C GLN A 87 1.38 -36.16 15.68
N ASN A 88 0.15 -36.66 15.58
CA ASN A 88 -0.77 -36.25 14.50
C ASN A 88 -1.21 -34.76 14.56
N ALA A 89 -1.29 -34.16 15.75
CA ALA A 89 -1.60 -32.73 15.90
C ALA A 89 -0.34 -31.88 15.72
N ALA A 90 0.79 -32.31 16.31
CA ALA A 90 2.08 -31.67 16.18
C ALA A 90 2.61 -31.66 14.74
N GLU A 91 2.45 -32.76 13.98
CA GLU A 91 2.82 -32.87 12.57
C GLU A 91 1.96 -31.97 11.67
N LYS A 92 0.64 -31.91 11.92
CA LYS A 92 -0.26 -30.98 11.21
C LYS A 92 0.10 -29.53 11.49
N ASP A 93 0.47 -29.19 12.72
CA ASP A 93 0.89 -27.84 13.09
C ASP A 93 2.30 -27.50 12.57
N ALA A 94 3.22 -28.47 12.54
CA ALA A 94 4.55 -28.33 11.94
C ALA A 94 4.45 -28.10 10.42
N SER A 95 3.60 -28.87 9.73
CA SER A 95 3.32 -28.69 8.29
C SER A 95 2.72 -27.32 7.98
N LYS A 96 1.78 -26.82 8.80
CA LYS A 96 1.21 -25.47 8.66
C LYS A 96 2.25 -24.37 8.90
N ARG A 97 3.10 -24.53 9.92
CA ARG A 97 4.18 -23.56 10.22
C ARG A 97 5.22 -23.51 9.10
N SER A 98 5.58 -24.67 8.54
CA SER A 98 6.47 -24.78 7.39
C SER A 98 5.91 -24.03 6.16
N LYS A 99 4.65 -24.28 5.81
CA LYS A 99 3.97 -23.56 4.71
C LYS A 99 3.90 -22.05 4.93
N ALA A 100 3.56 -21.61 6.15
CA ALA A 100 3.49 -20.19 6.48
C ALA A 100 4.87 -19.50 6.39
N ARG A 101 5.95 -20.21 6.77
CA ARG A 101 7.33 -19.72 6.62
C ARG A 101 7.71 -19.57 5.15
N GLU A 102 7.39 -20.57 4.33
CA GLU A 102 7.63 -20.54 2.88
C GLU A 102 6.86 -19.41 2.19
N GLU A 103 5.59 -19.21 2.52
CA GLU A 103 4.79 -18.10 2.00
C GLU A 103 5.38 -16.73 2.37
N ARG A 104 5.82 -16.55 3.63
CA ARG A 104 6.48 -15.30 4.07
C ARG A 104 7.78 -15.06 3.34
N PHE A 105 8.58 -16.10 3.14
CA PHE A 105 9.81 -16.00 2.36
C PHE A 105 9.53 -15.56 0.92
N LEU A 106 8.57 -16.21 0.26
CA LEU A 106 8.16 -15.82 -1.10
C LEU A 106 7.66 -14.37 -1.16
N MET A 107 6.92 -13.92 -0.16
CA MET A 107 6.49 -12.52 -0.04
C MET A 107 7.67 -11.55 0.09
N ALA A 108 8.68 -11.90 0.88
CA ALA A 108 9.91 -11.11 1.02
C ALA A 108 10.69 -11.04 -0.30
N CYS A 109 10.83 -12.17 -1.01
CA CYS A 109 11.44 -12.23 -2.33
C CYS A 109 10.72 -11.33 -3.34
N LYS A 110 9.38 -11.39 -3.41
CA LYS A 110 8.57 -10.54 -4.29
C LYS A 110 8.75 -9.05 -3.97
N LYS A 111 8.78 -8.67 -2.69
CA LYS A 111 9.06 -7.28 -2.27
C LYS A 111 10.45 -6.84 -2.73
N GLN A 112 11.47 -7.67 -2.51
CA GLN A 112 12.84 -7.35 -2.89
C GLN A 112 13.02 -7.28 -4.41
N ALA A 113 12.39 -8.18 -5.17
CA ALA A 113 12.35 -8.12 -6.63
C ALA A 113 11.72 -6.81 -7.11
N MET A 114 10.58 -6.42 -6.53
CA MET A 114 9.91 -5.16 -6.85
C MET A 114 10.81 -3.94 -6.59
N LYS A 115 11.54 -3.93 -5.46
CA LYS A 115 12.48 -2.86 -5.13
C LYS A 115 13.65 -2.77 -6.12
N LYS A 116 14.14 -3.91 -6.62
CA LYS A 116 15.20 -3.96 -7.63
C LYS A 116 14.70 -3.50 -9.00
N THR A 117 13.52 -3.95 -9.42
CA THR A 117 12.92 -3.53 -10.70
C THR A 117 12.58 -2.03 -10.72
N LEU A 118 12.23 -1.47 -9.57
CA LEU A 118 11.80 -0.07 -9.41
C LEU A 118 12.84 0.81 -8.70
N GLU A 119 14.14 0.58 -8.95
CA GLU A 119 15.24 1.26 -8.25
C GLU A 119 15.10 2.80 -8.26
N ASN A 120 14.51 3.38 -9.32
CA ASN A 120 14.14 4.79 -9.37
C ASN A 120 12.69 5.00 -9.84
N VAL A 121 11.71 4.59 -9.03
CA VAL A 121 10.29 4.81 -9.36
C VAL A 121 9.93 6.30 -9.54
N THR A 122 10.68 7.21 -8.93
CA THR A 122 10.45 8.66 -9.02
C THR A 122 10.74 9.22 -10.42
N SER A 123 11.64 8.60 -11.18
CA SER A 123 11.83 8.96 -12.60
C SER A 123 10.71 8.44 -13.50
N THR A 124 9.96 7.45 -13.01
CA THR A 124 8.90 6.79 -13.77
C THR A 124 7.56 7.49 -13.58
N VAL A 125 7.24 7.93 -12.35
CA VAL A 125 5.99 8.61 -12.01
C VAL A 125 6.32 10.02 -11.53
N ASP A 126 5.76 11.04 -12.16
CA ASP A 126 6.06 12.44 -11.84
C ASP A 126 5.36 12.92 -10.57
N CYS A 127 4.07 12.57 -10.42
CA CYS A 127 3.28 12.91 -9.25
C CYS A 127 2.23 11.83 -8.95
N ALA A 128 1.83 11.74 -7.69
CA ALA A 128 0.68 10.95 -7.25
C ALA A 128 -0.44 11.87 -6.77
N ILE A 129 -1.69 11.56 -7.09
CA ILE A 129 -2.86 12.34 -6.69
C ILE A 129 -3.85 11.42 -5.99
N MET A 130 -4.15 11.70 -4.73
CA MET A 130 -5.10 10.93 -3.93
C MET A 130 -6.48 11.60 -3.95
N SER A 131 -7.52 10.82 -4.24
CA SER A 131 -8.90 11.29 -4.36
C SER A 131 -9.53 11.55 -2.99
N HIS A 132 -9.37 10.62 -2.04
CA HIS A 132 -9.91 10.70 -0.68
C HIS A 132 -9.16 9.78 0.29
N PHE A 133 -9.55 9.78 1.57
CA PHE A 133 -8.76 9.18 2.65
C PHE A 133 -9.03 7.69 2.94
N HIS A 134 -9.91 7.02 2.19
CA HIS A 134 -10.19 5.61 2.46
C HIS A 134 -8.99 4.71 2.14
N MET A 135 -8.87 3.60 2.86
CA MET A 135 -7.73 2.68 2.77
C MET A 135 -7.57 2.06 1.38
N ASP A 136 -8.65 1.86 0.64
CA ASP A 136 -8.63 1.42 -0.74
C ASP A 136 -8.16 2.48 -1.75
N HIS A 137 -7.85 3.69 -1.31
CA HIS A 137 -7.33 4.79 -2.13
C HIS A 137 -6.00 5.36 -1.63
N VAL A 138 -5.70 5.30 -0.32
CA VAL A 138 -4.41 5.78 0.26
C VAL A 138 -3.61 4.69 0.99
N GLY A 139 -4.16 3.48 1.14
CA GLY A 139 -3.62 2.44 2.01
C GLY A 139 -2.24 1.91 1.63
N ALA A 140 -1.84 2.01 0.37
CA ALA A 140 -0.51 1.60 -0.09
C ALA A 140 0.50 2.76 -0.10
N LEU A 141 0.07 3.99 0.19
CA LEU A 141 0.92 5.17 0.08
C LEU A 141 2.21 5.08 0.91
N PRO A 142 2.20 4.69 2.20
CA PRO A 142 3.43 4.55 2.99
C PRO A 142 4.36 3.47 2.43
N PHE A 143 3.80 2.38 1.91
CA PHE A 143 4.58 1.32 1.28
C PHE A 143 5.22 1.78 -0.03
N TYR A 144 4.44 2.44 -0.89
CA TYR A 144 4.90 3.00 -2.15
C TYR A 144 6.04 4.03 -1.94
N THR A 145 5.95 4.86 -0.91
CA THR A 145 7.00 5.87 -0.68
C THR A 145 8.22 5.35 0.05
N GLU A 146 8.05 4.61 1.14
CA GLU A 146 9.18 4.24 2.00
C GLU A 146 9.79 2.88 1.64
N HIS A 147 9.01 1.91 1.14
CA HIS A 147 9.56 0.61 0.75
C HIS A 147 9.97 0.57 -0.72
N ILE A 148 9.15 1.12 -1.62
CA ILE A 148 9.48 1.19 -3.06
C ILE A 148 10.37 2.39 -3.39
N GLY A 149 10.34 3.45 -2.58
CA GLY A 149 11.28 4.58 -2.71
C GLY A 149 10.77 5.73 -3.57
N TYR A 150 9.46 5.89 -3.71
CA TYR A 150 8.91 7.08 -4.36
C TYR A 150 9.17 8.35 -3.54
N ARG A 151 9.80 9.35 -4.17
CA ARG A 151 10.19 10.64 -3.57
C ARG A 151 9.54 11.86 -4.23
N GLY A 152 8.67 11.65 -5.22
CA GLY A 152 7.94 12.73 -5.88
C GLY A 152 6.82 13.35 -5.03
N PRO A 153 6.17 14.42 -5.53
CA PRO A 153 5.07 15.11 -4.85
C PRO A 153 3.79 14.27 -4.82
N ILE A 154 3.07 14.37 -3.70
CA ILE A 154 1.78 13.70 -3.49
C ILE A 154 0.71 14.77 -3.28
N TYR A 155 -0.25 14.86 -4.17
CA TYR A 155 -1.32 15.84 -4.12
C TYR A 155 -2.60 15.22 -3.54
N MET A 156 -3.28 15.96 -2.69
CA MET A 156 -4.57 15.57 -2.11
C MET A 156 -5.27 16.80 -1.56
N THR A 157 -6.56 16.72 -1.24
CA THR A 157 -7.26 17.87 -0.63
C THR A 157 -6.81 18.10 0.81
N PHE A 158 -7.09 19.30 1.35
CA PHE A 158 -6.79 19.63 2.75
C PHE A 158 -7.35 18.60 3.75
N PRO A 159 -8.64 18.20 3.68
CA PRO A 159 -9.15 17.23 4.64
C PRO A 159 -8.54 15.84 4.45
N THR A 160 -8.29 15.39 3.22
CA THR A 160 -7.61 14.12 2.97
C THR A 160 -6.19 14.11 3.56
N ARG A 161 -5.44 15.21 3.44
CA ARG A 161 -4.11 15.33 4.07
C ARG A 161 -4.17 15.25 5.60
N GLY A 162 -5.22 15.78 6.22
CA GLY A 162 -5.41 15.74 7.66
C GLY A 162 -5.87 14.38 8.19
N LEU A 163 -6.76 13.70 7.46
CA LEU A 163 -7.42 12.47 7.91
C LEU A 163 -6.64 11.19 7.55
N SER A 164 -6.02 11.13 6.38
CA SER A 164 -5.30 9.93 5.92
C SER A 164 -4.21 9.45 6.91
N PRO A 165 -3.36 10.32 7.50
CA PRO A 165 -2.36 9.87 8.47
C PRO A 165 -2.96 9.22 9.72
N ILE A 166 -4.16 9.64 10.15
CA ILE A 166 -4.83 9.10 11.33
C ILE A 166 -5.25 7.65 11.04
N LEU A 167 -5.91 7.43 9.90
CA LEU A 167 -6.37 6.10 9.49
C LEU A 167 -5.20 5.15 9.19
N LEU A 168 -4.15 5.65 8.53
CA LEU A 168 -2.96 4.84 8.23
C LEU A 168 -2.17 4.45 9.48
N ARG A 169 -2.13 5.31 10.51
CA ARG A 169 -1.51 4.97 11.80
C ARG A 169 -2.27 3.87 12.53
N ASP A 170 -3.60 3.96 12.57
CA ASP A 170 -4.46 2.92 13.14
C ASP A 170 -4.25 1.60 12.38
N CYS A 171 -4.27 1.63 11.05
CA CYS A 171 -4.02 0.47 10.21
C CYS A 171 -2.63 -0.17 10.48
N ALA A 172 -1.57 0.65 10.63
CA ALA A 172 -0.23 0.15 10.96
C ALA A 172 -0.22 -0.54 12.34
N GLN A 173 -0.90 0.02 13.33
CA GLN A 173 -0.98 -0.54 14.68
C GLN A 173 -1.77 -1.85 14.70
N VAL A 174 -2.93 -1.89 14.04
CA VAL A 174 -3.74 -3.11 13.89
C VAL A 174 -2.96 -4.20 13.17
N SER A 175 -2.26 -3.85 12.09
CA SER A 175 -1.44 -4.80 11.32
C SER A 175 -0.29 -5.35 12.15
N ALA A 176 0.41 -4.50 12.91
CA ALA A 176 1.48 -4.91 13.81
C ALA A 176 0.99 -5.85 14.93
N ASN A 177 -0.17 -5.56 15.53
CA ASN A 177 -0.75 -6.39 16.57
C ASN A 177 -1.20 -7.75 16.03
N ARG A 178 -1.78 -7.77 14.82
CA ARG A 178 -2.12 -9.01 14.11
C ARG A 178 -0.87 -9.83 13.80
N ALA A 179 0.21 -9.20 13.34
CA ALA A 179 1.47 -9.89 13.06
C ALA A 179 2.08 -10.54 14.33
N LYS A 180 1.90 -9.93 15.49
CA LYS A 180 2.26 -10.49 16.81
C LYS A 180 1.33 -11.62 17.29
N GLY A 181 0.30 -11.99 16.54
CA GLY A 181 -0.68 -13.00 16.93
C GLY A 181 -1.59 -12.57 18.09
N GLN A 182 -1.78 -11.26 18.30
CA GLN A 182 -2.65 -10.76 19.35
C GLN A 182 -4.12 -10.82 18.90
N ASP A 183 -4.98 -11.36 19.76
CA ASP A 183 -6.43 -11.49 19.51
C ASP A 183 -7.08 -10.10 19.36
N PRO A 184 -7.85 -9.83 18.28
CA PRO A 184 -8.60 -8.59 18.11
C PRO A 184 -9.57 -8.28 19.27
N SER A 185 -10.04 -9.29 20.02
CA SER A 185 -10.87 -9.14 21.22
C SER A 185 -10.14 -8.38 22.34
N ARG A 186 -8.80 -8.47 22.39
CA ARG A 186 -7.98 -7.66 23.31
C ARG A 186 -7.96 -6.18 22.93
N ASN A 187 -8.17 -5.83 21.66
CA ASN A 187 -8.21 -4.41 21.25
C ASN A 187 -9.43 -3.69 21.86
N VAL A 188 -10.55 -4.38 22.06
CA VAL A 188 -11.71 -3.85 22.81
C VAL A 188 -11.33 -3.59 24.27
N SER A 189 -10.61 -4.53 24.91
CA SER A 189 -10.10 -4.31 26.27
C SER A 189 -9.06 -3.19 26.36
N ILE A 190 -8.32 -2.90 25.28
CA ILE A 190 -7.39 -1.77 25.20
C ILE A 190 -8.13 -0.44 25.06
N LEU A 191 -9.20 -0.39 24.25
CA LEU A 191 -10.07 0.79 24.14
C LEU A 191 -10.75 1.11 25.47
N LEU A 192 -11.14 0.07 26.22
CA LEU A 192 -11.73 0.21 27.55
C LEU A 192 -10.69 0.50 28.64
N ASN A 193 -9.41 0.17 28.43
CA ASN A 193 -8.37 0.23 29.44
C ASN A 193 -7.12 0.98 28.92
N ARG A 194 -7.14 2.30 29.11
CA ARG A 194 -6.23 3.32 28.56
C ARG A 194 -4.74 3.20 28.96
N ASN A 195 -4.38 2.24 29.82
CA ASN A 195 -3.06 2.12 30.46
C ASN A 195 -2.17 0.98 29.96
N VAL A 196 -2.60 0.19 28.96
CA VAL A 196 -1.72 -0.85 28.39
C VAL A 196 -0.73 -0.20 27.41
N LYS A 197 0.45 0.18 27.90
CA LYS A 197 1.56 0.60 27.03
C LYS A 197 2.14 -0.63 26.34
N GLN A 198 1.82 -0.82 25.05
CA GLN A 198 2.52 -1.80 24.23
C GLN A 198 3.85 -1.20 23.74
N ALA A 199 4.93 -1.98 23.88
CA ALA A 199 6.19 -1.63 23.24
C ALA A 199 5.97 -1.64 21.71
N PRO A 200 6.35 -0.55 21.00
CA PRO A 200 6.27 -0.50 19.56
C PRO A 200 7.10 -1.63 18.95
N ILE A 201 6.58 -2.27 17.91
CA ILE A 201 7.35 -3.26 17.13
C ILE A 201 8.48 -2.54 16.40
N SER A 202 9.68 -3.12 16.37
CA SER A 202 10.75 -2.57 15.52
C SER A 202 10.42 -2.80 14.04
N GLU A 203 11.01 -2.00 13.15
CA GLU A 203 10.77 -2.18 11.71
C GLU A 203 11.30 -3.53 11.22
N GLU A 204 12.44 -3.98 11.74
CA GLU A 204 13.03 -5.29 11.38
C GLU A 204 12.10 -6.44 11.78
N GLN A 205 11.61 -6.42 13.02
CA GLN A 205 10.66 -7.42 13.52
C GLN A 205 9.37 -7.44 12.70
N LEU A 206 8.86 -6.27 12.33
CA LEU A 206 7.66 -6.17 11.51
C LEU A 206 7.91 -6.75 10.11
N GLN A 207 9.06 -6.46 9.50
CA GLN A 207 9.38 -6.96 8.17
C GLN A 207 9.62 -8.48 8.14
N GLU A 208 10.07 -9.09 9.23
CA GLU A 208 10.16 -10.55 9.36
C GLU A 208 8.77 -11.22 9.45
N LEU A 209 7.84 -10.60 10.18
CA LEU A 209 6.50 -11.15 10.40
C LEU A 209 5.54 -10.87 9.24
N ASP A 210 5.58 -9.65 8.69
CA ASP A 210 4.81 -9.18 7.55
C ASP A 210 5.68 -8.22 6.71
N PRO A 211 6.41 -8.74 5.71
CA PRO A 211 7.29 -7.95 4.87
C PRO A 211 6.57 -6.80 4.15
N TRP A 212 5.26 -6.89 3.95
CA TRP A 212 4.45 -5.93 3.21
C TRP A 212 3.79 -4.88 4.12
N SER A 213 3.89 -5.02 5.44
CA SER A 213 3.41 -4.00 6.37
C SER A 213 4.33 -2.78 6.39
N PHE A 214 3.83 -1.69 6.97
CA PHE A 214 4.57 -0.45 7.19
C PHE A 214 4.37 0.03 8.63
N THR A 215 5.31 0.84 9.11
CA THR A 215 5.29 1.39 10.47
C THR A 215 4.61 2.76 10.54
N ILE A 216 4.28 3.19 11.76
CA ILE A 216 3.79 4.55 12.04
C ILE A 216 4.78 5.62 11.57
N ASP A 217 6.08 5.35 11.68
CA ASP A 217 7.12 6.24 11.19
C ASP A 217 7.12 6.36 9.66
N ASN A 218 6.90 5.24 8.94
CA ASN A 218 6.72 5.29 7.49
C ASN A 218 5.51 6.14 7.09
N VAL A 219 4.40 6.07 7.86
CA VAL A 219 3.25 6.96 7.66
C VAL A 219 3.68 8.41 7.82
N ALA A 220 4.33 8.78 8.94
CA ALA A 220 4.77 10.16 9.15
C ALA A 220 5.66 10.68 8.02
N LYS A 221 6.66 9.88 7.60
CA LYS A 221 7.57 10.20 6.49
C LYS A 221 6.82 10.40 5.17
N SER A 222 5.85 9.54 4.85
CA SER A 222 5.10 9.61 3.59
C SER A 222 4.35 10.95 3.41
N PHE A 223 3.81 11.53 4.49
CA PHE A 223 3.04 12.77 4.44
C PHE A 223 3.88 14.05 4.52
N THR A 224 5.18 13.97 4.78
CA THR A 224 6.08 15.14 4.69
C THR A 224 6.08 15.77 3.30
N ARG A 225 5.79 14.95 2.27
CA ARG A 225 5.72 15.35 0.85
C ARG A 225 4.28 15.56 0.35
N ALA A 226 3.29 15.42 1.23
CA ALA A 226 1.89 15.62 0.86
C ALA A 226 1.60 17.13 0.72
N ILE A 227 1.16 17.53 -0.47
CA ILE A 227 0.82 18.91 -0.84
C ILE A 227 -0.71 19.02 -0.86
N PRO A 228 -1.30 19.84 0.02
CA PRO A 228 -2.74 20.02 0.05
C PRO A 228 -3.20 20.90 -1.12
N MET A 229 -4.34 20.56 -1.69
CA MET A 229 -4.99 21.30 -2.77
C MET A 229 -6.35 21.84 -2.31
N GLN A 230 -6.62 23.09 -2.68
CA GLN A 230 -7.93 23.71 -2.52
C GLN A 230 -8.88 23.23 -3.62
N LEU A 231 -10.12 22.89 -3.25
CA LEU A 231 -11.17 22.53 -4.21
C LEU A 231 -11.45 23.69 -5.17
N ARG A 232 -11.67 23.36 -6.46
CA ARG A 232 -11.91 24.26 -7.59
C ARG A 232 -10.75 25.21 -7.93
N ALA A 233 -9.63 25.14 -7.22
CA ALA A 233 -8.41 25.85 -7.59
C ALA A 233 -7.58 24.97 -8.52
N THR A 234 -7.10 25.52 -9.62
CA THR A 234 -6.16 24.82 -10.51
C THR A 234 -4.75 24.95 -9.96
N HIS A 235 -4.13 23.81 -9.66
CA HIS A 235 -2.74 23.71 -9.23
C HIS A 235 -1.87 23.40 -10.45
N ASN A 236 -0.98 24.32 -10.80
CA ASN A 236 -0.03 24.11 -11.89
C ASN A 236 1.24 23.46 -11.34
N VAL A 237 1.55 22.26 -11.84
CA VAL A 237 2.71 21.47 -11.47
C VAL A 237 3.51 21.20 -12.74
N SER A 238 4.44 22.11 -13.04
CA SER A 238 5.23 22.08 -14.27
C SER A 238 4.35 22.15 -15.55
N ARG A 239 4.05 21.00 -16.18
CA ARG A 239 3.24 20.89 -17.41
C ARG A 239 1.87 20.26 -17.16
N VAL A 240 1.52 20.05 -15.89
CA VAL A 240 0.27 19.40 -15.48
C VAL A 240 -0.56 20.43 -14.73
N ASN A 241 -1.79 20.64 -15.17
CA ASN A 241 -2.80 21.37 -14.41
C ASN A 241 -3.69 20.35 -13.69
N ILE A 242 -3.87 20.52 -12.38
CA ILE A 242 -4.68 19.65 -11.55
C ILE A 242 -5.77 20.49 -10.89
N THR A 243 -7.03 20.18 -11.15
CA THR A 243 -8.17 20.86 -10.56
C THR A 243 -9.05 19.84 -9.82
N PRO A 244 -9.02 19.82 -8.48
CA PRO A 244 -9.89 18.94 -7.71
C PRO A 244 -11.28 19.55 -7.54
N TYR A 245 -12.32 18.81 -7.89
CA TYR A 245 -13.72 19.13 -7.69
C TYR A 245 -14.29 18.30 -6.56
N TYR A 246 -15.34 18.77 -5.92
CA TYR A 246 -16.01 18.06 -4.84
C TYR A 246 -16.66 16.76 -5.34
N ALA A 247 -16.36 15.62 -4.68
CA ALA A 247 -16.89 14.30 -5.05
C ALA A 247 -18.08 13.80 -4.21
N GLY A 248 -18.48 14.51 -3.15
CA GLY A 248 -19.40 13.91 -2.18
C GLY A 248 -18.71 12.80 -1.38
N HIS A 249 -19.45 11.74 -1.05
CA HIS A 249 -18.97 10.51 -0.41
C HIS A 249 -18.39 10.66 0.99
N VAL A 250 -17.24 11.33 1.13
CA VAL A 250 -16.61 11.64 2.42
C VAL A 250 -15.97 13.02 2.42
N LEU A 251 -15.66 13.54 3.60
CA LEU A 251 -15.04 14.86 3.74
C LEU A 251 -13.72 14.96 2.97
N GLY A 252 -13.63 15.95 2.07
CA GLY A 252 -12.45 16.19 1.24
C GLY A 252 -12.30 15.25 0.06
N ALA A 253 -13.24 14.34 -0.20
CA ALA A 253 -13.18 13.54 -1.42
C ALA A 253 -13.28 14.42 -2.66
N SER A 254 -12.49 14.07 -3.68
CA SER A 254 -12.38 14.87 -4.88
C SER A 254 -12.39 14.06 -6.18
N VAL A 255 -13.12 14.61 -7.15
CA VAL A 255 -13.01 14.28 -8.57
C VAL A 255 -11.85 15.10 -9.10
N VAL A 256 -10.83 14.45 -9.65
CA VAL A 256 -9.61 15.13 -10.11
C VAL A 256 -9.68 15.32 -11.62
N HIS A 257 -9.67 16.58 -12.06
CA HIS A 257 -9.48 16.93 -13.46
C HIS A 257 -8.00 17.26 -13.70
N VAL A 258 -7.40 16.56 -14.66
CA VAL A 258 -6.00 16.69 -15.03
C VAL A 258 -5.91 17.13 -16.49
N GLU A 259 -5.13 18.17 -16.74
CA GLU A 259 -4.81 18.61 -18.10
C GLU A 259 -3.29 18.60 -18.29
N CYS A 260 -2.83 17.92 -19.33
CA CYS A 260 -1.42 17.83 -19.67
C CYS A 260 -1.27 17.59 -21.18
N ASP A 261 -0.31 18.27 -21.82
CA ASP A 261 -0.03 18.14 -23.27
C ASP A 261 -1.26 18.36 -24.17
N GLY A 262 -2.19 19.24 -23.76
CA GLY A 262 -3.44 19.51 -24.47
C GLY A 262 -4.48 18.39 -24.38
N LEU A 263 -4.24 17.35 -23.58
CA LEU A 263 -5.16 16.27 -23.28
C LEU A 263 -5.77 16.49 -21.90
N SER A 264 -7.03 16.06 -21.74
CA SER A 264 -7.75 16.15 -20.48
C SER A 264 -8.20 14.77 -20.01
N LEU A 265 -8.06 14.52 -18.71
CA LEU A 265 -8.49 13.32 -18.01
C LEU A 265 -9.28 13.73 -16.76
N VAL A 266 -10.42 13.07 -16.53
CA VAL A 266 -11.18 13.19 -15.28
C VAL A 266 -11.15 11.85 -14.57
N TYR A 267 -10.71 11.86 -13.31
CA TYR A 267 -10.72 10.71 -12.43
C TYR A 267 -11.67 10.95 -11.27
N THR A 268 -12.71 10.13 -11.14
CA THR A 268 -13.80 10.39 -10.19
C THR A 268 -13.51 9.92 -8.77
N GLY A 269 -12.59 8.99 -8.58
CA GLY A 269 -12.51 8.23 -7.32
C GLY A 269 -13.86 7.58 -7.00
N LEU A 270 -14.32 7.75 -5.75
CA LEU A 270 -15.69 7.43 -5.34
C LEU A 270 -16.53 8.71 -5.31
N LEU A 271 -17.61 8.70 -6.10
CA LEU A 271 -18.49 9.85 -6.33
C LEU A 271 -19.88 9.54 -5.78
N ASP A 272 -20.40 10.44 -4.95
CA ASP A 272 -21.78 10.42 -4.49
C ASP A 272 -22.47 11.75 -4.78
N PHE A 273 -23.59 11.67 -5.52
CA PHE A 273 -24.43 12.81 -5.85
C PHE A 273 -25.44 13.14 -4.75
N ALA A 274 -25.70 12.21 -3.83
CA ALA A 274 -26.64 12.39 -2.74
C ALA A 274 -26.16 13.47 -1.76
N GLN A 275 -27.11 14.25 -1.26
CA GLN A 275 -26.82 15.32 -0.33
C GLN A 275 -26.62 14.74 1.07
N GLN A 276 -25.38 14.68 1.53
CA GLN A 276 -25.05 14.20 2.88
C GLN A 276 -24.78 15.39 3.83
N CYS A 277 -25.33 15.32 5.06
CA CYS A 277 -25.01 16.26 6.12
C CYS A 277 -23.53 16.10 6.53
N GLY A 278 -22.70 17.10 6.24
CA GLY A 278 -21.30 17.17 6.71
C GLY A 278 -20.24 17.30 5.62
N SER A 279 -20.60 17.09 4.34
CA SER A 279 -19.61 17.07 3.25
C SER A 279 -19.63 18.33 2.36
N ARG A 280 -20.75 19.07 2.25
CA ARG A 280 -20.85 20.30 1.44
C ARG A 280 -20.55 21.63 2.17
N GLY A 281 -20.22 21.59 3.46
CA GLY A 281 -20.16 22.79 4.32
C GLY A 281 -18.77 23.42 4.52
N LEU A 282 -17.75 22.98 3.81
CA LEU A 282 -16.35 23.43 3.98
C LEU A 282 -15.73 23.90 2.66
#